data_AF-A0A927PEB0-F1
#
_entry.id   AF-A0A927PEB0-F1
#
_cell.length_a   1.000
_cell.length_b   1.000
_cell.length_c   1.000
_cell.angle_alpha   90.00
_cell.angle_beta   90.00
_cell.angle_gamma   90.00
#
_symmetry.space_group_name_H-M   'P 1'
#
loop_
_entity.id
_entity.type
_entity.pdbx_description
1 polymer ?
#
loop_
_entity_poly.entity_id
_entity_poly.type
_entity_poly.pdbx_seq_one_letter_code
_entity_poly.pdbx_strand_id
1 'polypeptide(L)'
;MNKEDILSAARKENKNHDLAEEHFNAEAGFSGYAVGALICFLLMFMSQVITGEPELACAIVYLGMMATRLIVKYRRKKDRAGITLGILLGVIALAGMVVYICGLAGVA
;
A
#
# COMPACT_ATOMS: atom_id res chain seq x y z
N MET A 1 25.99 34.74 13.35
CA MET A 1 25.05 33.99 12.50
C MET A 1 23.86 33.61 13.37
N ASN A 2 22.68 34.11 13.06
CA ASN A 2 21.49 33.88 13.89
C ASN A 2 20.86 32.53 13.54
N LYS A 3 20.21 31.86 14.50
CA LYS A 3 19.58 30.54 14.32
C LYS A 3 18.60 30.52 13.13
N GLU A 4 17.89 31.62 12.92
CA GLU A 4 16.93 31.83 11.83
C GLU A 4 17.60 31.83 10.44
N ASP A 5 18.81 32.41 10.33
CA ASP A 5 19.56 32.46 9.07
C ASP A 5 20.05 31.07 8.64
N ILE A 6 20.41 30.23 9.63
CA ILE A 6 20.85 28.85 9.40
C ILE A 6 19.67 27.99 8.93
N LEU A 7 18.53 28.11 9.59
CA LEU A 7 17.31 27.36 9.25
C LEU A 7 16.77 27.75 7.87
N SER A 8 16.80 29.03 7.51
CA SER A 8 16.34 29.50 6.20
C SER A 8 17.29 29.09 5.07
N ALA A 9 18.61 29.11 5.30
CA ALA A 9 19.60 28.57 4.37
C ALA A 9 19.43 27.05 4.17
N ALA A 10 19.28 26.29 5.26
CA ALA A 10 19.06 24.84 5.21
C ALA A 10 17.74 24.46 4.51
N ARG A 11 16.65 25.21 4.74
CA ARG A 11 15.37 25.02 4.03
C ARG A 11 15.48 25.30 2.54
N LYS A 12 16.22 26.35 2.16
CA LYS A 12 16.48 26.70 0.76
C LYS A 12 17.34 25.65 0.05
N GLU A 13 18.34 25.11 0.76
CA GLU A 13 19.20 24.04 0.26
C GLU A 13 18.45 22.71 0.12
N ASN A 14 17.60 22.36 1.09
CA ASN A 14 16.82 21.13 1.08
C ASN A 14 15.48 21.26 0.33
N LYS A 15 15.24 22.38 -0.38
CA LYS A 15 13.99 22.67 -1.12
C LYS A 15 12.71 22.48 -0.31
N ASN A 16 12.71 22.82 0.98
CA ASN A 16 11.63 22.56 1.93
C ASN A 16 11.24 21.07 2.05
N HIS A 17 12.09 20.14 1.62
CA HIS A 17 11.89 18.72 1.83
C HIS A 17 12.31 18.41 3.27
N ASP A 18 11.32 18.32 4.17
CA ASP A 18 11.57 17.94 5.55
C ASP A 18 11.81 16.43 5.61
N LEU A 19 13.07 16.05 5.73
CA LEU A 19 13.49 14.66 5.81
C LEU A 19 12.83 13.95 7.00
N ALA A 20 12.61 14.66 8.12
CA ALA A 20 11.95 14.07 9.28
C ALA A 20 10.50 13.71 8.94
N GLU A 21 9.77 14.62 8.29
CA GLU A 21 8.39 14.39 7.85
C GLU A 21 8.30 13.24 6.83
N GLU A 22 9.27 13.12 5.92
CA GLU A 22 9.34 12.02 4.96
C GLU A 22 9.58 10.65 5.65
N HIS A 23 10.40 10.62 6.71
CA HIS A 23 10.65 9.41 7.52
C HIS A 23 9.42 9.02 8.34
N PHE A 24 8.78 9.98 9.03
CA PHE A 24 7.55 9.72 9.79
C PHE A 24 6.42 9.20 8.89
N ASN A 25 6.23 9.79 7.71
CA ASN A 25 5.22 9.32 6.76
C ASN A 25 5.51 7.90 6.23
N ALA A 26 6.78 7.56 6.01
CA ALA A 26 7.17 6.21 5.58
C ALA A 26 6.90 5.15 6.66
N GLU A 27 7.21 5.48 7.92
CA GLU A 27 7.03 4.60 9.07
C GLU A 27 5.56 4.42 9.43
N ALA A 28 4.77 5.50 9.38
CA ALA A 28 3.32 5.44 9.49
C ALA A 28 2.70 4.59 8.36
N GLY A 29 3.20 4.72 7.13
CA GLY A 29 2.76 3.91 5.99
C GLY A 29 3.08 2.42 6.16
N PHE A 30 4.25 2.06 6.70
CA PHE A 30 4.59 0.67 6.99
C PHE A 30 3.73 0.09 8.12
N SER A 31 3.52 0.86 9.19
CA SER A 31 2.66 0.47 10.32
C SER A 31 1.21 0.29 9.89
N GLY A 32 0.68 1.23 9.10
CA GLY A 32 -0.66 1.15 8.53
C GLY A 32 -0.83 -0.06 7.61
N TYR A 33 0.17 -0.36 6.78
CA TYR A 33 0.20 -1.58 5.97
C TYR A 33 0.15 -2.85 6.84
N ALA A 34 0.95 -2.93 7.92
CA ALA A 34 0.99 -4.10 8.78
C ALA A 34 -0.35 -4.35 9.49
N VAL A 35 -0.97 -3.29 10.00
CA VAL A 35 -2.31 -3.35 10.62
C VAL A 35 -3.37 -3.76 9.59
N GLY A 36 -3.37 -3.15 8.40
CA GLY A 36 -4.31 -3.50 7.33
C GLY A 36 -4.17 -4.95 6.87
N ALA A 37 -2.94 -5.45 6.72
CA ALA A 37 -2.67 -6.84 6.36
C ALA A 37 -3.19 -7.82 7.44
N LEU A 38 -3.00 -7.50 8.72
CA LEU A 38 -3.52 -8.31 9.84
C LEU A 38 -5.04 -8.37 9.82
N ILE A 39 -5.72 -7.24 9.62
CA ILE A 39 -7.18 -7.19 9.57
C ILE A 39 -7.71 -8.03 8.39
N CYS A 40 -7.15 -7.86 7.18
CA CYS A 40 -7.54 -8.68 6.02
C CYS A 40 -7.33 -10.17 6.28
N PHE A 41 -6.21 -10.55 6.91
CA PHE A 41 -5.92 -11.95 7.22
C PHE A 41 -6.94 -12.53 8.22
N LEU A 42 -7.28 -11.77 9.27
CA LEU A 42 -8.29 -12.17 10.24
C LEU A 42 -9.67 -12.31 9.60
N LEU A 43 -10.07 -11.37 8.74
CA LEU A 43 -11.36 -11.44 8.03
C LEU A 43 -11.43 -12.66 7.09
N MET A 44 -10.38 -12.92 6.30
CA MET A 44 -10.33 -14.12 5.46
C MET A 44 -10.43 -15.40 6.28
N PHE A 45 -9.73 -15.46 7.42
CA PHE A 45 -9.76 -16.62 8.30
C PHE A 45 -11.15 -16.81 8.94
N MET A 46 -11.76 -15.74 9.44
CA MET A 46 -13.11 -15.82 10.02
C MET A 46 -14.17 -16.17 8.97
N SER A 47 -14.09 -15.61 7.76
CA SER A 47 -15.00 -15.95 6.67
C SER A 47 -14.88 -17.43 6.26
N GLN A 48 -13.66 -17.96 6.19
CA GLN A 48 -13.42 -19.39 5.98
C GLN A 48 -14.06 -20.26 7.07
N VAL A 49 -13.89 -19.88 8.35
CA VAL A 49 -14.44 -20.65 9.48
C VAL A 49 -15.97 -20.59 9.54
N ILE A 50 -16.56 -19.44 9.23
CA ILE A 50 -18.01 -19.22 9.35
C ILE A 50 -18.76 -19.71 8.12
N THR A 51 -18.27 -19.38 6.92
CA THR A 51 -18.97 -19.55 5.65
C THR A 51 -18.41 -20.71 4.82
N GLY A 52 -17.22 -21.23 5.15
CA GLY A 52 -16.54 -22.28 4.38
C GLY A 52 -15.90 -21.79 3.08
N GLU A 53 -16.08 -20.53 2.72
CA GLU A 53 -15.70 -19.91 1.45
C GLU A 53 -14.76 -18.73 1.72
N PRO A 54 -13.71 -18.51 0.91
CA PRO A 54 -12.77 -17.42 1.14
C PRO A 54 -13.35 -16.12 0.61
N GLU A 55 -13.38 -15.08 1.44
CA GLU A 55 -13.88 -13.77 1.02
C GLU A 55 -12.97 -13.14 -0.04
N LEU A 56 -13.39 -13.24 -1.31
CA LEU A 56 -12.71 -12.68 -2.47
C LEU A 56 -12.38 -11.19 -2.32
N ALA A 57 -13.28 -10.41 -1.70
CA ALA A 57 -13.07 -8.98 -1.45
C ALA A 57 -11.81 -8.72 -0.60
N CYS A 58 -11.64 -9.48 0.49
CA CYS A 58 -10.47 -9.35 1.36
C CYS A 58 -9.16 -9.69 0.64
N ALA A 59 -9.18 -10.71 -0.23
CA ALA A 59 -8.04 -11.06 -1.05
C ALA A 59 -7.66 -9.96 -2.06
N ILE A 60 -8.66 -9.35 -2.72
CA ILE A 60 -8.46 -8.25 -3.66
C ILE A 60 -7.83 -7.03 -2.98
N VAL A 61 -8.35 -6.67 -1.80
CA VAL A 61 -7.82 -5.55 -1.01
C VAL A 61 -6.38 -5.82 -0.58
N TYR A 62 -6.08 -7.03 -0.10
CA TYR A 62 -4.73 -7.42 0.28
C TYR A 62 -3.74 -7.34 -0.90
N LEU A 63 -4.13 -7.83 -2.08
CA LEU A 63 -3.33 -7.73 -3.30
C LEU A 63 -3.07 -6.27 -3.68
N GLY A 64 -4.06 -5.40 -3.57
CA GLY A 64 -3.92 -3.95 -3.80
C GLY A 64 -2.96 -3.26 -2.82
N MET A 65 -3.04 -3.61 -1.53
CA MET A 65 -2.09 -3.12 -0.52
C MET A 65 -0.65 -3.56 -0.83
N MET A 66 -0.47 -4.83 -1.23
CA MET A 66 0.84 -5.36 -1.64
C MET A 66 1.40 -4.70 -2.89
N ALA A 67 0.56 -4.49 -3.91
CA ALA A 67 0.94 -3.78 -5.13
C ALA A 67 1.44 -2.36 -4.82
N THR A 68 0.71 -1.64 -3.97
CA THR A 68 1.07 -0.27 -3.55
C THR A 68 2.42 -0.25 -2.85
N ARG A 69 2.67 -1.20 -1.93
CA ARG A 69 3.94 -1.28 -1.21
C ARG A 69 5.13 -1.54 -2.14
N LEU A 70 4.96 -2.42 -3.14
CA LEU A 70 6.00 -2.71 -4.13
C LEU A 70 6.30 -1.51 -5.03
N ILE A 71 5.27 -0.76 -5.45
CA ILE A 71 5.42 0.47 -6.24
C ILE A 71 6.17 1.54 -5.44
N VAL A 72 5.81 1.74 -4.16
CA VAL A 72 6.49 2.71 -3.28
C VAL A 72 7.94 2.26 -3.01
N LYS A 73 8.18 0.96 -2.80
CA LYS A 73 9.53 0.40 -2.64
C LYS A 73 10.39 0.65 -3.88
N TYR A 74 9.83 0.50 -5.08
CA TYR A 74 10.52 0.84 -6.32
C TYR A 74 10.89 2.33 -6.39
N ARG A 75 9.96 3.24 -6.05
CA ARG A 75 10.23 4.67 -6.08
C ARG A 75 11.41 5.07 -5.19
N ARG A 76 11.61 4.39 -4.06
CA ARG A 76 12.72 4.69 -3.13
C ARG A 76 14.02 3.94 -3.42
N LYS A 77 13.97 2.66 -3.80
CA LYS A 77 15.18 1.81 -4.01
C LYS A 77 15.53 1.52 -5.48
N LYS A 78 14.76 2.01 -6.46
CA LYS A 78 14.89 1.72 -7.91
C LYS A 78 15.01 0.22 -8.25
N ASP A 79 14.36 -0.62 -7.46
CA ASP A 79 14.37 -2.08 -7.60
C ASP A 79 13.47 -2.54 -8.76
N ARG A 80 14.05 -2.70 -9.95
CA ARG A 80 13.30 -3.00 -11.20
C ARG A 80 12.49 -4.30 -11.14
N ALA A 81 12.88 -5.28 -10.31
CA ALA A 81 12.12 -6.52 -10.16
C ALA A 81 10.83 -6.30 -9.35
N GLY A 82 10.89 -5.41 -8.35
CA GLY A 82 9.74 -5.10 -7.48
C GLY A 82 8.61 -4.37 -8.21
N ILE A 83 8.91 -3.51 -9.19
CA ILE A 83 7.86 -2.77 -9.91
C ILE A 83 7.06 -3.66 -10.86
N THR A 84 7.70 -4.60 -11.56
CA THR A 84 6.99 -5.52 -12.46
C THR A 84 5.99 -6.36 -11.67
N LEU A 85 6.39 -6.85 -10.49
CA LEU A 85 5.49 -7.55 -9.57
C LEU A 85 4.38 -6.63 -9.03
N GLY A 86 4.70 -5.40 -8.66
CA GLY A 86 3.71 -4.45 -8.17
C GLY A 86 2.63 -4.13 -9.21
N ILE A 87 3.02 -3.92 -10.47
CA ILE A 87 2.08 -3.68 -11.58
C ILE A 87 1.25 -4.92 -11.85
N LEU A 88 1.87 -6.10 -11.93
CA LEU A 88 1.17 -7.36 -12.16
C LEU A 88 0.11 -7.61 -11.07
N LEU A 89 0.48 -7.44 -9.80
CA LEU A 89 -0.44 -7.59 -8.67
C LEU A 89 -1.56 -6.55 -8.71
N GLY A 90 -1.27 -5.32 -9.12
CA GLY A 90 -2.29 -4.28 -9.31
C GLY A 90 -3.29 -4.62 -10.41
N VAL A 91 -2.83 -5.16 -11.55
CA VAL A 91 -3.71 -5.63 -12.62
C VAL A 91 -4.59 -6.78 -12.16
N ILE A 92 -4.03 -7.75 -11.43
CA ILE A 92 -4.78 -8.87 -10.86
C ILE A 92 -5.83 -8.38 -9.87
N ALA A 93 -5.49 -7.41 -9.01
CA ALA A 93 -6.44 -6.84 -8.05
C ALA A 93 -7.61 -6.13 -8.76
N LEU A 94 -7.33 -5.36 -9.83
CA LEU A 94 -8.38 -4.71 -10.62
C LEU A 94 -9.26 -5.73 -11.34
N ALA A 95 -8.67 -6.76 -11.96
CA ALA A 95 -9.43 -7.83 -12.59
C ALA A 95 -10.31 -8.58 -11.58
N GLY A 96 -9.76 -8.91 -10.40
CA GLY A 96 -10.50 -9.52 -9.30
C GLY A 96 -11.65 -8.64 -8.81
N MET A 97 -11.45 -7.32 -8.72
CA MET A 97 -12.51 -6.37 -8.38
C MET A 97 -13.66 -6.40 -9.40
N VAL A 98 -13.35 -6.44 -10.70
CA VAL A 98 -14.37 -6.55 -11.75
C VAL A 98 -15.14 -7.86 -11.59
N VAL A 99 -14.45 -8.99 -11.39
CA VAL A 99 -15.09 -10.30 -11.17
C VAL A 99 -16.00 -10.28 -9.93
N TYR A 100 -15.53 -9.69 -8.83
CA TYR A 100 -16.31 -9.57 -7.60
C TYR A 100 -17.58 -8.74 -7.81
N ILE A 101 -17.48 -7.61 -8.52
CA ILE A 101 -18.64 -6.76 -8.85
C ILE A 101 -19.60 -7.49 -9.80
N CYS A 102 -19.09 -8.20 -10.82
CA CYS A 102 -19.93 -8.99 -11.73
C CYS A 102 -20.68 -10.12 -11.01
N GLY A 103 -20.03 -10.77 -10.04
CA GLY A 103 -20.67 -11.78 -9.18
C GLY A 103 -21.77 -11.19 -8.30
N LEU A 104 -21.53 -10.01 -7.70
CA LEU A 104 -22.55 -9.30 -6.93
C LEU A 104 -23.72 -8.78 -7.79
N ALA A 105 -23.44 -8.38 -9.03
CA ALA A 105 -24.45 -7.92 -9.98
C ALA A 105 -25.29 -9.07 -10.59
N GLY A 106 -24.99 -10.33 -10.25
CA GLY A 106 -25.71 -11.50 -10.76
C GLY A 106 -25.48 -11.76 -12.25
N VAL A 107 -24.34 -11.31 -12.79
CA VAL A 107 -23.97 -11.47 -14.22
C VAL A 107 -23.11 -12.73 -14.42
N ALA A 108 -22.96 -13.57 -13.39
CA ALA A 108 -22.14 -14.78 -13.40
C ALA A 108 -22.99 -16.05 -13.32
#